data_AF-A0A103D5E9-F1
#
_entry.id   AF-A0A103D5E9-F1
#
_cell.length_a   1.000
_cell.length_b   1.000
_cell.length_c   1.000
_cell.angle_alpha   90.00
_cell.angle_beta   90.00
_cell.angle_gamma   90.00
#
_symmetry.space_group_name_H-M   'P 1'
#
loop_
_entity.id
_entity.type
_entity.pdbx_description
1 polymer ?
#
loop_
_entity_poly.entity_id
_entity_poly.type
_entity_poly.pdbx_seq_one_letter_code
_entity_poly.pdbx_strand_id
1 'polypeptide(L)'
;MIQMSEAHARMHLRQHVTQEDVDMAIRVLLDSFISTQKYGVQNNLEKVDGMQSFKKYMAFKKDFNAIVLHLLNQLIIYGSNKDVTHIDVKVEELQSKVLDYGIMDLKAFFSSVEFGRGNFELDEERSVIRHHL
;
A
#
# COMPACT_ATOMS: atom_id res chain seq x y z
N MET A 1 7.93 -22.59 0.22
CA MET A 1 6.73 -22.23 1.02
C MET A 1 6.89 -22.66 2.47
N ILE A 2 7.03 -23.97 2.75
CA ILE A 2 7.13 -24.51 4.11
C ILE A 2 8.23 -23.84 4.95
N GLN A 3 9.45 -23.75 4.41
CA GLN A 3 10.56 -23.06 5.11
C GLN A 3 10.33 -21.56 5.31
N MET A 4 9.60 -20.89 4.41
CA MET A 4 9.29 -19.47 4.56
C MET A 4 8.24 -19.25 5.66
N SER A 5 7.25 -20.13 5.75
CA SER A 5 6.25 -20.11 6.83
C SER A 5 6.89 -20.39 8.18
N GLU A 6 7.82 -21.35 8.25
CA GLU A 6 8.57 -21.65 9.46
C GLU A 6 9.49 -20.47 9.86
N ALA A 7 10.15 -19.83 8.89
CA ALA A 7 10.97 -18.64 9.15
C ALA A 7 10.12 -17.49 9.71
N HIS A 8 8.93 -17.24 9.16
CA HIS A 8 8.02 -16.20 9.65
C HIS A 8 7.51 -16.50 11.07
N ALA A 9 7.20 -17.76 11.38
CA ALA A 9 6.85 -18.17 12.75
C ALA A 9 8.02 -17.94 13.72
N ARG A 10 9.25 -18.30 13.32
CA ARG A 10 10.47 -18.11 14.13
C ARG A 10 10.82 -16.64 14.34
N MET A 11 10.57 -15.76 13.38
CA MET A 11 10.72 -14.30 13.56
C MET A 11 9.81 -13.77 14.68
N HIS A 12 8.64 -14.39 14.86
CA HIS A 12 7.72 -14.10 15.95
C HIS A 12 7.97 -14.94 17.20
N LEU A 13 9.12 -15.62 17.29
CA LEU A 13 9.51 -16.52 18.39
C LEU A 13 8.52 -17.68 18.63
N ARG A 14 7.70 -18.03 17.64
CA ARG A 14 6.73 -19.13 17.71
C ARG A 14 7.36 -20.41 17.18
N GLN A 15 7.05 -21.53 17.85
CA GLN A 15 7.50 -22.87 17.42
C GLN A 15 6.50 -23.59 16.51
N HIS A 16 5.25 -23.11 16.45
CA HIS A 16 4.22 -23.66 15.59
C HIS A 16 3.89 -22.68 14.46
N VAL A 17 3.65 -23.23 13.28
CA VAL A 17 3.23 -22.48 12.10
C VAL A 17 1.72 -22.27 12.16
N THR A 18 1.28 -21.04 11.93
CA THR A 18 -0.14 -20.67 11.84
C THR A 18 -0.53 -20.35 10.40
N GLN A 19 -1.84 -20.25 10.15
CA GLN A 19 -2.35 -19.89 8.82
C GLN A 19 -1.77 -18.55 8.33
N GLU A 20 -1.54 -17.58 9.21
CA GLU A 20 -0.93 -16.29 8.84
C GLU A 20 0.48 -16.44 8.25
N ASP A 21 1.26 -17.39 8.76
CA ASP A 21 2.63 -17.65 8.29
C ASP A 21 2.63 -18.32 6.91
N VAL A 22 1.59 -19.12 6.64
CA VAL A 22 1.35 -19.72 5.33
C VAL A 22 0.93 -18.65 4.34
N ASP A 23 -0.01 -17.80 4.71
CA ASP A 23 -0.51 -16.71 3.89
C ASP A 23 0.62 -15.71 3.55
N MET A 24 1.48 -15.40 4.51
CA MET A 24 2.69 -14.59 4.31
C MET A 24 3.67 -15.27 3.33
N ALA A 25 3.93 -16.57 3.50
CA ALA A 25 4.81 -17.31 2.60
C ALA A 25 4.27 -17.40 1.17
N ILE A 26 2.95 -17.55 1.00
CA ILE A 26 2.30 -17.53 -0.32
C ILE A 26 2.48 -16.15 -0.97
N ARG A 27 2.26 -15.06 -0.22
CA ARG A 27 2.47 -13.70 -0.73
C ARG A 27 3.89 -13.49 -1.23
N VAL A 28 4.91 -13.83 -0.43
CA VAL A 28 6.32 -13.66 -0.80
C VAL A 28 6.69 -14.48 -2.04
N LEU A 29 6.18 -15.71 -2.15
CA LEU A 29 6.41 -16.56 -3.32
C LEU A 29 5.79 -15.98 -4.59
N LEU A 30 4.56 -15.50 -4.51
CA LEU A 30 3.87 -14.91 -5.66
C LEU A 30 4.59 -13.66 -6.14
N ASP A 31 5.05 -12.80 -5.22
CA ASP A 31 5.79 -11.58 -5.55
C ASP A 31 7.12 -11.89 -6.26
N SER A 32 7.86 -12.89 -5.76
CA SER A 32 9.08 -13.37 -6.40
C SER A 32 8.81 -14.05 -7.75
N PHE A 33 7.69 -14.75 -7.88
CA PHE A 33 7.33 -15.41 -9.13
C PHE A 33 6.94 -14.38 -10.21
N ILE A 34 6.14 -13.38 -9.86
CA ILE A 34 5.70 -12.32 -10.78
C ILE A 34 6.90 -11.48 -11.21
N SER A 35 7.75 -11.04 -10.28
CA SER A 35 8.93 -10.20 -10.59
C SER A 35 9.93 -10.88 -11.54
N THR A 36 9.94 -12.20 -11.62
CA THR A 36 10.83 -12.96 -12.54
C THR A 36 10.21 -13.24 -13.92
N GLN A 37 8.92 -12.96 -14.13
CA GLN A 37 8.28 -13.16 -15.43
C GLN A 37 8.61 -12.04 -16.43
N LYS A 38 8.51 -12.32 -17.73
CA LYS A 38 8.61 -11.28 -18.77
C LYS A 38 7.50 -10.24 -18.61
N TYR A 39 7.78 -8.97 -18.93
CA TYR A 39 6.83 -7.84 -18.77
C TYR A 39 5.43 -8.09 -19.34
N GLY A 40 5.31 -8.76 -20.50
CA GLY A 40 4.00 -9.12 -21.07
C GLY A 40 3.23 -10.18 -20.27
N VAL A 41 3.96 -11.11 -19.64
CA VAL A 41 3.39 -12.14 -18.75
C VAL A 41 3.09 -11.55 -17.37
N GLN A 42 3.91 -10.63 -16.87
CA GLN A 42 3.65 -9.85 -15.66
C GLN A 42 2.33 -9.07 -15.77
N ASN A 43 2.19 -8.25 -16.81
CA ASN A 43 0.97 -7.48 -17.05
C ASN A 43 -0.27 -8.37 -17.20
N ASN A 44 -0.13 -9.55 -17.82
CA ASN A 44 -1.23 -10.49 -17.93
C ASN A 44 -1.54 -11.19 -16.60
N LEU A 45 -0.53 -11.57 -15.81
CA LEU A 45 -0.73 -12.14 -14.47
C LEU A 45 -1.32 -11.13 -13.50
N GLU A 46 -0.99 -9.85 -13.65
CA GLU A 46 -1.53 -8.74 -12.87
C GLU A 46 -2.99 -8.42 -13.26
N LYS A 47 -3.33 -8.52 -14.55
CA LYS A 47 -4.65 -8.14 -15.09
C LYS A 47 -5.67 -9.29 -15.16
N VAL A 48 -5.23 -10.54 -15.31
CA VAL A 48 -6.10 -11.70 -15.58
C VAL A 48 -6.37 -12.51 -14.30
N ASP A 49 -7.50 -13.22 -14.27
CA ASP A 49 -8.10 -14.11 -13.24
C ASP A 49 -7.17 -14.85 -12.24
N GLY A 50 -5.89 -15.05 -12.56
CA GLY A 50 -4.90 -15.51 -11.61
C GLY A 50 -4.81 -14.60 -10.38
N MET A 51 -4.74 -13.28 -10.57
CA MET A 51 -4.64 -12.36 -9.43
C MET A 51 -5.94 -12.22 -8.63
N GLN A 52 -7.12 -12.52 -9.19
CA GLN A 52 -8.36 -12.58 -8.40
C GLN A 52 -8.33 -13.71 -7.38
N SER A 53 -7.80 -14.87 -7.77
CA SER A 53 -7.66 -16.04 -6.89
C SER A 53 -6.61 -15.81 -5.79
N PHE A 54 -5.55 -15.06 -6.10
CA PHE A 54 -4.46 -14.76 -5.15
C PHE A 54 -4.60 -13.39 -4.45
N LYS A 55 -5.64 -12.62 -4.78
CA LYS A 55 -5.86 -11.26 -4.25
C LYS A 55 -5.89 -11.24 -2.72
N LYS A 56 -6.47 -12.29 -2.12
CA LYS A 56 -6.53 -12.49 -0.67
C LYS A 56 -5.13 -12.48 -0.03
N TYR A 57 -4.15 -13.13 -0.65
CA TYR A 57 -2.79 -13.22 -0.14
C TYR A 57 -1.96 -11.98 -0.45
N MET A 58 -2.19 -11.34 -1.61
CA MET A 58 -1.52 -10.08 -1.97
C MET A 58 -1.97 -8.88 -1.12
N ALA A 59 -3.23 -8.86 -0.71
CA ALA A 59 -3.78 -7.85 0.20
C ALA A 59 -3.49 -8.14 1.69
N PHE A 60 -3.02 -9.35 2.01
CA PHE A 60 -2.77 -9.77 3.38
C PHE A 60 -1.61 -8.98 4.02
N LYS A 61 -1.91 -8.28 5.12
CA LYS A 61 -1.00 -7.40 5.86
C LYS A 61 -0.29 -6.32 5.02
N LYS A 62 -0.88 -5.87 3.91
CA LYS A 62 -0.50 -4.55 3.37
C LYS A 62 -1.24 -3.51 4.19
N ASP A 63 -0.53 -2.78 5.05
CA ASP A 63 -1.05 -1.56 5.67
C ASP A 63 -1.13 -0.47 4.61
N PHE A 64 -2.16 -0.57 3.77
CA PHE A 64 -2.40 0.35 2.66
C PHE A 64 -2.48 1.79 3.16
N ASN A 65 -3.13 2.02 4.31
CA ASN A 65 -3.26 3.35 4.90
C ASN A 65 -1.90 3.92 5.34
N ALA A 66 -1.06 3.11 6.02
CA ALA A 66 0.26 3.55 6.44
C ALA A 66 1.19 3.87 5.25
N ILE A 67 1.09 3.09 4.16
CA ILE A 67 1.84 3.35 2.92
C ILE A 67 1.38 4.65 2.27
N VAL A 68 0.06 4.85 2.15
CA VAL A 68 -0.51 6.06 1.57
C VAL A 68 -0.15 7.28 2.43
N LEU A 69 -0.20 7.17 3.75
CA LEU A 69 0.19 8.22 4.68
C LEU A 69 1.68 8.55 4.57
N HIS A 70 2.54 7.54 4.43
CA HIS A 70 3.97 7.77 4.19
C HIS A 70 4.24 8.50 2.87
N LEU A 71 3.57 8.09 1.79
CA LEU A 71 3.68 8.74 0.48
C LEU A 71 3.16 10.17 0.49
N LEU A 72 2.05 10.41 1.20
CA LEU A 72 1.49 11.73 1.41
C LEU A 72 2.47 12.62 2.19
N ASN A 73 3.03 12.12 3.29
CA ASN A 73 4.04 12.85 4.06
C ASN A 73 5.29 13.17 3.22
N GLN A 74 5.74 12.25 2.39
CA GLN A 74 6.83 12.55 1.45
C GLN A 74 6.45 13.69 0.50
N LEU A 75 5.25 13.65 -0.09
CA LEU A 75 4.77 14.73 -0.98
C LEU A 75 4.71 16.09 -0.28
N ILE A 76 4.27 16.12 0.98
CA ILE A 76 4.26 17.35 1.80
C ILE A 76 5.69 17.87 2.00
N ILE A 77 6.63 16.99 2.35
CA ILE A 77 8.05 17.38 2.57
C ILE A 77 8.66 17.94 1.28
N TYR A 78 8.37 17.33 0.12
CA TYR A 78 8.84 17.84 -1.18
C TYR A 78 8.15 19.14 -1.61
N GLY A 79 6.87 19.33 -1.25
CA GLY A 79 6.09 20.52 -1.55
C GLY A 79 6.30 21.69 -0.58
N SER A 80 6.91 21.44 0.57
CA SER A 80 7.18 22.44 1.61
C SER A 80 8.32 23.39 1.20
N ASN A 81 8.01 24.32 0.30
CA ASN A 81 8.76 25.56 0.22
C ASN A 81 8.42 26.41 1.46
N LYS A 82 9.48 26.92 2.09
CA LYS A 82 9.46 27.69 3.34
C LYS A 82 8.35 28.74 3.30
N ASP A 83 7.58 28.83 4.39
CA ASP A 83 6.57 29.87 4.68
C ASP A 83 5.15 29.66 4.14
N VAL A 84 4.54 28.48 4.35
CA VAL A 84 3.09 28.32 4.14
C VAL A 84 2.42 27.71 5.36
N THR A 85 1.37 28.38 5.84
CA THR A 85 0.51 27.94 6.96
C THR A 85 -0.30 26.69 6.64
N HIS A 86 -0.35 26.28 5.36
CA HIS A 86 -1.13 25.18 4.82
C HIS A 86 -0.41 24.57 3.61
N ILE A 87 -0.33 23.24 3.51
CA ILE A 87 0.25 22.57 2.34
C ILE A 87 -0.87 21.90 1.55
N ASP A 88 -1.00 22.29 0.28
CA ASP A 88 -2.00 21.77 -0.65
C ASP A 88 -1.34 20.70 -1.54
N VAL A 89 -1.75 19.43 -1.38
CA VAL A 89 -1.30 18.31 -2.21
C VAL A 89 -2.42 17.88 -3.15
N LYS A 90 -2.14 17.80 -4.46
CA LYS A 90 -3.14 17.33 -5.44
C LYS A 90 -3.40 15.83 -5.25
N VAL A 91 -4.67 15.45 -5.28
CA VAL A 91 -5.08 14.04 -5.19
C VAL A 91 -4.54 13.22 -6.37
N GLU A 92 -4.43 13.83 -7.56
CA GLU A 92 -3.87 13.17 -8.75
C GLU A 92 -2.41 12.74 -8.57
N GLU A 93 -1.59 13.54 -7.87
CA GLU A 93 -0.18 13.20 -7.60
C GLU A 93 -0.06 12.05 -6.61
N LEU A 94 -0.90 12.07 -5.57
CA LEU A 94 -0.99 10.95 -4.64
C LEU A 94 -1.48 9.70 -5.37
N GLN A 95 -2.51 9.80 -6.19
CA GLN A 95 -3.08 8.68 -6.93
C GLN A 95 -2.06 8.05 -7.88
N SER A 96 -1.28 8.86 -8.60
CA SER A 96 -0.20 8.37 -9.46
C SER A 96 0.84 7.57 -8.68
N LYS A 97 1.34 8.11 -7.56
CA LYS A 97 2.29 7.42 -6.70
C LYS A 97 1.73 6.16 -6.07
N VAL A 98 0.47 6.19 -5.66
CA VAL A 98 -0.21 5.09 -4.95
C VAL A 98 -0.60 3.96 -5.93
N LEU A 99 -0.81 4.29 -7.21
CA LEU A 99 -1.01 3.33 -8.30
C LEU A 99 0.24 2.46 -8.51
N ASP A 100 1.45 3.02 -8.37
CA ASP A 100 2.71 2.26 -8.44
C ASP A 100 2.81 1.17 -7.36
N TYR A 101 2.10 1.32 -6.24
CA TYR A 101 2.02 0.31 -5.17
C TYR A 101 0.84 -0.67 -5.32
N GLY A 102 0.08 -0.55 -6.42
CA GLY A 102 -1.08 -1.38 -6.74
C GLY A 102 -2.34 -1.03 -5.93
N ILE A 103 -2.40 0.19 -5.38
CA ILE A 103 -3.51 0.66 -4.56
C ILE A 103 -4.42 1.50 -5.44
N MET A 104 -5.62 0.97 -5.74
CA MET A 104 -6.60 1.67 -6.59
C MET A 104 -7.70 2.38 -5.79
N ASP A 105 -7.89 2.00 -4.53
CA ASP A 105 -8.98 2.53 -3.69
C ASP A 105 -8.43 3.42 -2.57
N LEU A 106 -8.55 4.73 -2.78
CA LEU A 106 -8.20 5.77 -1.81
C LEU A 106 -9.39 6.12 -0.89
N LYS A 107 -10.61 5.67 -1.19
CA LYS A 107 -11.80 6.01 -0.38
C LYS A 107 -11.72 5.41 1.02
N ALA A 108 -11.17 4.21 1.12
CA ALA A 108 -10.88 3.57 2.41
C ALA A 108 -9.84 4.34 3.23
N PHE A 109 -8.92 5.06 2.58
CA PHE A 109 -7.92 5.89 3.24
C PHE A 109 -8.52 7.22 3.74
N PHE A 110 -9.30 7.91 2.91
CA PHE A 110 -9.93 9.19 3.30
C PHE A 110 -10.92 9.05 4.46
N SER A 111 -11.55 7.88 4.61
CA SER A 111 -12.44 7.56 5.73
C SER A 111 -11.72 7.00 6.96
N SER A 112 -10.39 6.79 6.87
CA SER A 112 -9.62 6.18 7.95
C SER A 112 -9.26 7.16 9.06
N VAL A 113 -9.10 6.64 10.28
CA VAL A 113 -8.67 7.40 11.46
C VAL A 113 -7.25 7.97 11.29
N GLU A 114 -6.44 7.37 10.42
CA GLU A 114 -5.09 7.84 10.13
C GLU A 114 -5.08 9.17 9.38
N PHE A 115 -6.05 9.39 8.50
CA PHE A 115 -6.23 10.67 7.80
C PHE A 115 -6.67 11.78 8.77
N GLY A 116 -7.64 11.49 9.64
CA GLY A 116 -8.09 12.46 10.64
C GLY A 116 -7.04 12.79 11.71
N ARG A 117 -6.16 11.85 12.05
CA ARG A 117 -5.05 12.09 13.00
C ARG A 117 -3.96 13.01 12.44
N GLY A 118 -3.84 13.10 11.12
CA GLY A 118 -2.80 13.88 10.47
C GLY A 118 -3.20 15.31 10.10
N ASN A 119 -4.28 15.87 10.67
CA ASN A 119 -4.78 17.22 10.32
C ASN A 119 -4.98 17.44 8.81
N PHE A 120 -5.38 16.36 8.12
CA PHE A 120 -5.66 16.39 6.69
C PHE A 120 -7.14 16.71 6.45
N GLU A 121 -7.40 17.67 5.56
CA GLU A 121 -8.73 17.96 5.04
C GLU A 121 -8.78 17.64 3.55
N LEU A 122 -9.79 16.87 3.14
CA LEU A 122 -10.04 16.58 1.73
C LEU A 122 -11.00 17.64 1.17
N ASP A 123 -10.54 18.41 0.20
CA ASP A 123 -11.37 19.29 -0.61
C ASP A 123 -11.79 18.54 -1.88
N GLU A 124 -12.95 17.87 -1.83
CA GLU A 124 -13.49 17.07 -2.96
C GLU A 124 -13.80 17.93 -4.19
N GLU A 125 -14.15 19.21 -4.00
CA GLU A 125 -14.45 20.12 -5.11
C GLU A 125 -13.18 20.53 -5.88
N ARG A 126 -12.05 20.65 -5.18
CA ARG A 126 -10.76 21.02 -5.79
C ARG A 126 -9.84 19.84 -6.07
N SER A 127 -10.17 18.63 -5.61
CA SER A 127 -9.29 17.45 -5.64
C SER A 127 -7.93 17.73 -4.98
N VAL A 128 -7.95 18.42 -3.84
CA VAL A 128 -6.75 18.80 -3.07
C VAL A 128 -6.87 18.29 -1.63
N ILE A 129 -5.79 17.72 -1.11
CA ILE A 129 -5.63 17.38 0.30
C ILE A 129 -4.89 18.57 0.94
N ARG A 130 -5.57 19.27 1.85
CA ARG A 130 -4.95 20.31 2.67
C ARG A 130 -4.40 19.69 3.93
N HIS A 131 -3.16 20.00 4.25
CA HIS A 131 -2.56 19.65 5.54
C HIS A 131 -2.35 20.94 6.35
N HIS A 132 -3.02 21.03 7.51
CA HIS A 132 -2.80 22.09 8.48
C HIS A 132 -1.59 21.73 9.36
N LEU A 133 -0.51 22.52 9.29
CA LEU A 133 0.72 22.37 10.08
C LEU A 133 0.52 22.72 11.56
#